data_AF-A0A3M1EX24-F1
#
_entry.id   AF-A0A3M1EX24-F1
#
_cell.length_a   1.000
_cell.length_b   1.000
_cell.length_c   1.000
_cell.angle_alpha   90.00
_cell.angle_beta   90.00
_cell.angle_gamma   90.00
#
_symmetry.space_group_name_H-M   'P 1'
#
loop_
_entity.id
_entity.type
_entity.pdbx_description
1 polymer ?
#
loop_
_entity_poly.entity_id
_entity_poly.type
_entity_poly.pdbx_seq_one_letter_code
_entity_poly.pdbx_strand_id
1 'polypeptide(L)'
;MTTDLGLKTRAETALEQGASTKQPLLQVRDLHTWFELRRWGFGHAGYVRAVDGITFDLHRGETIAVVGESGCGKSSLMKTILG
;
A
#
# COMPACT_ATOMS: atom_id res chain seq x y z
N MET A 1 -11.07 12.50 46.44
CA MET A 1 -9.82 13.30 46.52
C MET A 1 -8.70 12.29 46.73
N THR A 2 -8.00 11.84 45.71
CA THR A 2 -7.09 12.66 44.89
C THR A 2 -7.04 12.11 43.47
N THR A 3 -7.21 13.00 42.50
CA THR A 3 -7.15 12.78 41.06
C THR A 3 -5.76 12.33 40.62
N ASP A 4 -5.64 11.10 40.15
CA ASP A 4 -4.51 10.67 39.30
C ASP A 4 -4.79 11.15 37.88
N LEU A 5 -4.70 12.48 37.69
CA LEU A 5 -4.55 13.07 36.37
C LEU A 5 -3.10 12.85 35.96
N GLY A 6 -2.81 11.59 35.61
CA GLY A 6 -1.57 11.18 34.98
C GLY A 6 -1.32 12.06 33.77
N LEU A 7 -0.32 12.92 33.91
CA LEU A 7 0.20 13.78 32.87
C LEU A 7 0.66 12.87 31.72
N LYS A 8 -0.20 12.61 30.74
CA LYS A 8 0.25 12.04 29.47
C LYS A 8 1.28 13.00 28.92
N THR A 9 2.54 12.57 28.88
CA THR A 9 3.66 13.35 28.39
C THR A 9 3.28 13.91 27.02
N ARG A 10 3.46 15.22 26.77
CA ARG A 10 3.11 15.84 25.47
C ARG A 10 3.77 15.12 24.27
N ALA A 11 4.85 14.38 24.52
CA ALA A 11 5.52 13.52 23.55
C ALA A 11 4.71 12.25 23.18
N GLU A 12 4.01 11.62 24.12
CA GLU A 12 3.14 10.47 23.83
C GLU A 12 1.89 10.88 23.05
N THR A 13 1.30 12.04 23.39
CA THR A 13 0.17 12.59 22.66
C THR A 13 0.55 12.99 21.22
N ALA A 14 1.79 13.40 20.97
CA ALA A 14 2.26 13.74 19.63
C ALA A 14 2.48 12.51 18.72
N LEU A 15 2.80 11.35 19.31
CA LEU A 15 2.98 10.09 18.58
C LEU A 15 1.62 9.46 18.21
N GLU A 16 0.61 9.57 19.07
CA GLU A 16 -0.77 9.14 18.76
C GLU A 16 -1.49 10.07 17.77
N GLN A 17 -1.05 11.32 17.63
CA GLN A 17 -1.64 12.31 16.73
C GLN A 17 -1.16 12.22 15.26
N GLY A 18 -0.24 11.31 14.94
CA GLY A 18 0.30 11.12 13.59
C GLY A 18 -0.58 10.31 12.64
N ALA A 19 -1.47 9.45 13.17
CA ALA A 19 -2.47 8.74 12.39
C ALA A 19 -3.69 9.65 12.22
N SER A 20 -3.57 10.65 11.33
CA SER A 20 -4.66 11.57 11.04
C SER A 20 -5.89 10.79 10.58
N THR A 21 -7.00 10.92 11.30
CA THR A 21 -8.36 10.54 10.89
C THR A 21 -8.86 11.32 9.66
N LYS A 22 -7.96 12.00 8.93
CA LYS A 22 -8.24 12.64 7.65
C LYS A 22 -8.44 11.60 6.57
N GLN A 23 -9.24 11.97 5.57
CA GLN A 23 -9.37 11.22 4.34
C GLN A 23 -7.99 10.83 3.79
N PRO A 24 -7.78 9.54 3.44
CA PRO A 24 -6.52 9.06 2.88
C PRO A 24 -6.16 9.81 1.60
N LEU A 25 -4.86 10.03 1.41
CA LEU A 25 -4.31 10.68 0.22
C LEU A 25 -4.43 9.78 -1.01
N LEU A 26 -4.24 8.48 -0.81
CA LEU A 26 -4.41 7.45 -1.82
C LEU A 26 -5.18 6.27 -1.20
N GLN A 27 -6.23 5.83 -1.87
CA GLN A 27 -6.93 4.58 -1.56
C GLN A 27 -6.74 3.61 -2.72
N VAL A 28 -6.19 2.45 -2.42
CA VAL A 28 -6.12 1.32 -3.35
C VAL A 28 -7.09 0.26 -2.85
N ARG A 29 -7.95 -0.23 -3.74
CA ARG A 29 -9.02 -1.19 -3.43
C ARG A 29 -9.04 -2.27 -4.49
N ASP A 30 -8.94 -3.52 -4.05
CA ASP A 30 -8.98 -4.72 -4.87
C ASP A 30 -8.21 -4.56 -6.20
N LEU A 31 -6.97 -4.08 -6.10
CA LEU A 31 -6.16 -3.77 -7.29
C LEU A 31 -5.57 -5.05 -7.86
N HIS A 32 -5.81 -5.26 -9.15
CA HIS A 32 -5.24 -6.35 -9.92
C HIS A 32 -4.57 -5.84 -11.19
N THR A 33 -3.48 -6.49 -11.59
CA THR A 33 -2.74 -6.15 -12.82
C THR A 33 -2.40 -7.42 -13.57
N TRP A 34 -2.79 -7.49 -14.85
CA TRP A 34 -2.43 -8.57 -15.75
C TRP A 34 -1.54 -8.07 -16.88
N PHE A 35 -0.58 -8.90 -17.27
CA PHE A 35 0.26 -8.67 -18.45
C PHE A 35 0.09 -9.81 -19.44
N GLU A 36 0.01 -9.46 -20.72
CA GLU A 36 0.05 -10.42 -21.81
C GLU A 36 1.45 -11.00 -21.96
N LEU A 37 1.55 -12.32 -21.96
CA LEU A 37 2.81 -12.99 -22.24
C LEU A 37 3.09 -12.93 -23.73
N ARG A 38 4.23 -12.36 -24.11
CA ARG A 38 4.66 -12.31 -25.50
C ARG A 38 4.91 -13.72 -26.03
N ARG A 39 4.35 -14.01 -27.21
CA ARG A 39 4.43 -15.30 -27.89
C ARG A 39 5.70 -15.43 -28.73
N TRP A 40 6.21 -16.66 -28.83
CA TRP A 40 7.07 -17.10 -29.92
C TRP A 40 6.43 -18.33 -30.60
N GLY A 41 6.13 -18.29 -31.90
CA GLY A 41 5.57 -19.42 -32.64
C GLY A 41 4.03 -19.47 -32.76
N PHE A 42 3.42 -20.67 -32.76
CA PHE A 42 2.00 -20.94 -33.06
C PHE A 42 1.07 -21.33 -31.84
N GLY A 43 1.47 -21.11 -30.58
CA GLY A 43 0.63 -21.42 -29.38
C GLY A 43 -0.32 -20.31 -28.86
N HIS A 44 -1.15 -20.52 -27.84
CA HIS A 44 -1.91 -19.41 -27.20
C HIS A 44 -1.01 -18.65 -26.21
N ALA A 45 -1.01 -17.32 -26.28
CA ALA A 45 -0.36 -16.47 -25.27
C ALA A 45 -1.25 -16.38 -24.03
N GLY A 46 -0.72 -16.78 -22.87
CA GLY A 46 -1.40 -16.64 -21.59
C GLY A 46 -1.26 -15.23 -21.01
N TYR A 47 -1.89 -15.04 -19.85
CA TYR A 47 -1.75 -13.83 -19.03
C TYR A 47 -1.02 -14.18 -17.74
N VAL A 48 -0.20 -13.27 -17.25
CA VAL A 48 0.32 -13.32 -15.89
C VAL A 48 -0.37 -12.26 -15.05
N ARG A 49 -0.89 -12.66 -13.89
CA ARG A 49 -1.41 -11.74 -12.87
C ARG A 49 -0.24 -11.31 -11.98
N ALA A 50 0.25 -10.09 -12.18
CA ALA A 50 1.41 -9.56 -11.48
C ALA A 50 1.05 -8.86 -10.16
N VAL A 51 -0.20 -8.43 -10.01
CA VAL A 51 -0.77 -7.88 -8.78
C VAL A 51 -2.12 -8.54 -8.58
N ASP A 52 -2.40 -9.01 -7.37
CA ASP A 52 -3.59 -9.81 -7.06
C ASP A 52 -4.27 -9.29 -5.78
N GLY A 53 -5.36 -8.54 -5.93
CA GLY A 53 -6.25 -8.13 -4.84
C GLY A 53 -5.62 -7.20 -3.79
N ILE A 54 -4.74 -6.27 -4.20
CA ILE A 54 -4.08 -5.36 -3.25
C ILE A 54 -5.07 -4.28 -2.77
N THR A 55 -5.19 -4.14 -1.45
CA THR A 55 -6.02 -3.13 -0.79
C THR A 55 -5.23 -2.45 0.32
N PHE A 56 -5.08 -1.13 0.26
CA PHE A 56 -4.48 -0.34 1.33
C PHE A 56 -4.88 1.14 1.24
N ASP A 57 -4.67 1.86 2.33
CA ASP A 57 -4.78 3.31 2.42
C ASP A 57 -3.41 3.92 2.70
N LEU A 58 -3.13 5.07 2.08
CA LEU A 58 -1.96 5.89 2.38
C LEU A 58 -2.45 7.28 2.78
N HIS A 59 -2.19 7.67 4.02
CA HIS A 59 -2.54 8.98 4.56
C HIS A 59 -1.40 9.99 4.36
N ARG A 60 -1.71 11.27 4.57
CA ARG A 60 -0.70 12.33 4.48
C ARG A 60 0.35 12.17 5.57
N GLY A 61 1.62 12.18 5.19
CA GLY A 61 2.75 12.00 6.11
C GLY A 61 3.12 10.54 6.36
N GLU A 62 2.36 9.58 5.83
CA GLU A 62 2.74 8.17 5.86
C GLU A 62 3.69 7.83 4.71
N THR A 63 4.48 6.78 4.90
CA THR A 63 5.34 6.20 3.87
C THR A 63 5.14 4.70 3.88
N ILE A 64 4.83 4.12 2.71
CA ILE A 64 4.69 2.68 2.53
C ILE A 64 5.94 2.14 1.85
N ALA A 65 6.56 1.12 2.47
CA ALA A 65 7.63 0.36 1.86
C ALA A 65 7.08 -0.97 1.30
N VAL A 66 7.34 -1.24 0.03
CA VAL A 66 6.97 -2.51 -0.62
C VAL A 66 8.23 -3.35 -0.81
N VAL A 67 8.28 -4.50 -0.15
CA VAL A 67 9.44 -5.40 -0.10
C VAL A 67 9.07 -6.82 -0.53
N GLY A 68 10.06 -7.60 -0.95
CA GLY A 68 9.88 -8.98 -1.40
C GLY A 68 10.91 -9.41 -2.43
N GLU A 69 10.90 -10.69 -2.80
CA GLU A 69 11.84 -11.31 -3.75
C GLU A 69 11.77 -10.68 -5.16
N SER A 70 12.83 -10.87 -5.95
CA SER A 70 12.83 -10.43 -7.36
C SER A 70 11.67 -11.10 -8.11
N GLY A 71 10.89 -10.30 -8.85
CA GLY A 71 9.75 -10.80 -9.64
C GLY A 71 8.41 -10.90 -8.92
N CYS A 72 8.29 -10.59 -7.62
CA CYS A 72 7.02 -10.70 -6.90
C CYS A 72 5.97 -9.62 -7.22
N GLY A 73 6.22 -8.72 -8.18
CA GLY A 73 5.24 -7.71 -8.62
C GLY A 73 5.37 -6.31 -8.01
N LYS A 74 6.40 -6.02 -7.20
CA LYS A 74 6.60 -4.69 -6.57
C LYS A 74 6.60 -3.54 -7.57
N SER A 75 7.42 -3.62 -8.62
CA SER A 75 7.49 -2.58 -9.64
C SER A 75 6.22 -2.52 -10.48
N SER A 76 5.53 -3.65 -10.67
CA SER A 76 4.24 -3.70 -11.35
C SER A 76 3.18 -2.94 -10.55
N LEU A 77 3.08 -3.18 -9.24
CA LEU A 77 2.21 -2.44 -8.34
C LEU A 77 2.46 -0.93 -8.41
N MET A 78 3.72 -0.50 -8.32
CA MET A 78 4.07 0.92 -8.39
C MET A 78 3.69 1.54 -9.73
N LYS A 79 3.95 0.86 -10.85
CA LYS A 79 3.55 1.34 -12.18
C LYS A 79 2.04 1.45 -12.31
N THR A 80 1.30 0.43 -11.85
CA THR A 80 -0.17 0.46 -11.91
C THR A 80 -0.76 1.60 -11.09
N ILE A 81 -0.16 1.97 -9.94
CA ILE A 81 -0.60 3.11 -9.13
C ILE A 81 -0.30 4.45 -9.84
N LEU A 82 0.83 4.55 -10.54
CA LEU A 82 1.27 5.80 -11.19
C LEU A 82 0.56 6.11 -12.52
N GLY A 83 0.10 5.07 -13.25
CA GLY A 83 -0.48 5.20 -14.59
C GLY A 83 0.56 5.06 -15.69
#